data_AF-A0A8H6X424-F1
#
_entry.id   AF-A0A8H6X424-F1
#
_cell.length_a   1.000
_cell.length_b   1.000
_cell.length_c   1.000
_cell.angle_alpha   90.00
_cell.angle_beta   90.00
_cell.angle_gamma   90.00
#
_symmetry.space_group_name_H-M   'P 1'
#
loop_
_entity.id
_entity.type
_entity.pdbx_description
1 polymer ?
#
loop_
_entity_poly.entity_id
_entity_poly.type
_entity_poly.pdbx_seq_one_letter_code
_entity_poly.pdbx_strand_id
1 'polypeptide(L)'
;MSKIDVHHHIYAPRMVEALEAAGGDPSGWFVPPVWTVEADQAICSKIGVKTSILSPTAPGPSIIADPTAAAKLARDLNVYSAQVRDADPKAYGFFASVPSLFDTERCLAEIAYALDELHADGVVLMTRYGSGNAYLGSPAFAPVWEELDRRGAVVFVHPTHSGSGGQVNAAAPQPLFDYPHETTRAAMDLIMSGFKRKYARCRVVLSHAGGTLPYLIHRLTMLVHTQWADGRTEDELVEEAQSFYFDLALSSNPVQLPALLKFAKPGHILFGSDVPNAPNSYVEKITKFLDDFDMDQDTRDEIYFGAARKLFPSHTTAGSCSKPIFRSLASIRGIDILLPSVTPPPSDPIQEFLCSSATSSDCYSQVSSTPGGNFLIQLGNTQAGKLILRCQQNWKPPSSNQCLRRHLSTGLSSRRRIPSRLSNHRRGDPQSVADMDKSRTQRASEVDVCNILPPTVWCSRAPTSKRRDADSRLWFKGKEIAPPKYNCAFIVHAIHA
;
A
#
# COMPACT_ATOMS: atom_id res chain seq x y z
N MET A 1 -10.59 -17.37 21.43
CA MET A 1 -9.80 -17.33 20.17
C MET A 1 -8.62 -16.39 20.39
N SER A 2 -7.49 -16.65 19.73
CA SER A 2 -6.19 -16.03 20.02
C SER A 2 -5.49 -15.57 18.74
N LYS A 3 -6.21 -14.91 17.83
CA LYS A 3 -5.67 -14.51 16.53
C LYS A 3 -4.56 -13.46 16.71
N ILE A 4 -3.50 -13.55 15.91
CA ILE A 4 -2.46 -12.52 15.76
C ILE A 4 -2.68 -11.87 14.40
N ASP A 5 -3.00 -10.58 14.41
CA ASP A 5 -3.27 -9.80 13.22
C ASP A 5 -1.99 -9.12 12.72
N VAL A 6 -1.50 -9.55 11.56
CA VAL A 6 -0.27 -9.02 10.96
C VAL A 6 -0.53 -7.89 9.96
N HIS A 7 -1.79 -7.49 9.77
CA HIS A 7 -2.17 -6.42 8.87
C HIS A 7 -3.16 -5.50 9.60
N HIS A 8 -2.61 -4.66 10.47
CA HIS A 8 -3.36 -3.74 11.32
C HIS A 8 -2.73 -2.35 11.23
N HIS A 9 -3.54 -1.34 10.94
CA HIS A 9 -3.08 0.02 10.71
C HIS A 9 -3.20 0.88 11.96
N ILE A 10 -2.18 1.70 12.19
CA ILE A 10 -2.18 2.74 13.21
C ILE A 10 -2.20 4.12 12.54
N TYR A 11 -3.06 5.00 13.04
CA TYR A 11 -3.12 6.40 12.62
C TYR A 11 -2.48 7.28 13.71
N ALA A 12 -1.15 7.33 13.70
CA ALA A 12 -0.41 8.23 14.57
C ALA A 12 -0.77 9.70 14.26
N PRO A 13 -0.86 10.60 15.25
CA PRO A 13 -1.24 12.00 15.03
C PRO A 13 -0.41 12.69 13.94
N ARG A 14 0.91 12.46 13.91
CA ARG A 14 1.80 13.00 12.89
C ARG A 14 1.52 12.49 11.47
N MET A 15 1.00 11.27 11.33
CA MET A 15 0.57 10.74 10.02
C MET A 15 -0.69 11.47 9.55
N VAL A 16 -1.66 11.68 10.44
CA VAL A 16 -2.90 12.39 10.13
C VAL A 16 -2.60 13.82 9.71
N GLU A 17 -1.78 14.54 10.48
CA GLU A 17 -1.30 15.89 10.14
C GLU A 17 -0.64 15.92 8.74
N ALA A 18 0.20 14.93 8.42
CA ALA A 18 0.89 14.86 7.14
C ALA A 18 -0.08 14.58 5.96
N LEU A 19 -1.07 13.70 6.15
CA LEU A 19 -2.11 13.44 5.16
C LEU A 19 -2.96 14.69 4.92
N GLU A 20 -3.41 15.37 5.98
CA GLU A 20 -4.17 16.61 5.86
C GLU A 20 -3.39 17.72 5.15
N ALA A 21 -2.10 17.89 5.50
CA ALA A 21 -1.22 18.85 4.85
C ALA A 21 -1.00 18.55 3.35
N ALA A 22 -1.06 17.28 2.96
CA ALA A 22 -0.97 16.83 1.58
C ALA A 22 -2.31 16.90 0.81
N GLY A 23 -3.41 17.28 1.48
CA GLY A 23 -4.74 17.35 0.87
C GLY A 23 -5.55 16.04 0.94
N GLY A 24 -5.15 15.10 1.79
CA GLY A 24 -5.80 13.81 2.01
C GLY A 24 -4.96 12.62 1.53
N ASP A 25 -5.56 11.44 1.57
CA ASP A 25 -4.93 10.21 1.07
C ASP A 25 -4.87 10.23 -0.47
N PRO A 26 -3.69 10.09 -1.10
CA PRO A 26 -3.53 10.14 -2.55
C PRO A 26 -4.22 8.98 -3.29
N SER A 27 -4.60 7.92 -2.61
CA SER A 27 -5.39 6.81 -3.16
C SER A 27 -6.88 7.13 -3.31
N GLY A 28 -7.32 8.26 -2.73
CA GLY A 28 -8.72 8.65 -2.64
C GLY A 28 -9.49 7.98 -1.50
N TRP A 29 -8.81 7.24 -0.61
CA TRP A 29 -9.42 6.71 0.60
C TRP A 29 -9.70 7.82 1.62
N PHE A 30 -10.56 7.55 2.61
CA PHE A 30 -10.83 8.51 3.67
C PHE A 30 -9.77 8.37 4.78
N VAL A 31 -9.39 9.49 5.38
CA VAL A 31 -8.61 9.49 6.61
C VAL A 31 -9.59 9.35 7.77
N PRO A 32 -9.49 8.33 8.64
CA PRO A 32 -10.34 8.21 9.81
C PRO A 32 -10.20 9.47 10.68
N PRO A 33 -11.31 10.09 11.12
CA PRO A 33 -11.25 11.34 11.86
C PRO A 33 -10.60 11.17 13.24
N VAL A 34 -10.70 9.98 13.83
CA VAL A 34 -10.04 9.62 15.09
C VAL A 34 -9.72 8.13 15.09
N TRP A 35 -8.48 7.77 15.43
CA TRP A 35 -8.10 6.42 15.84
C TRP A 35 -7.71 6.47 17.32
N THR A 36 -8.20 5.51 18.10
CA THR A 36 -7.89 5.37 19.54
C THR A 36 -7.61 3.91 19.86
N VAL A 37 -6.79 3.67 20.88
CA VAL A 37 -6.51 2.32 21.37
C VAL A 37 -7.81 1.65 21.86
N GLU A 38 -8.72 2.41 22.47
CA GLU A 38 -10.01 1.87 22.94
C GLU A 38 -10.90 1.39 21.78
N ALA A 39 -10.99 2.18 20.70
CA ALA A 39 -11.76 1.79 19.52
C ALA A 39 -11.14 0.58 18.80
N ASP A 40 -9.81 0.54 18.74
CA ASP A 40 -9.02 -0.56 18.19
C ASP A 40 -9.23 -1.87 18.97
N GLN A 41 -9.13 -1.82 20.30
CA GLN A 41 -9.41 -2.96 21.18
C GLN A 41 -10.86 -3.44 21.07
N ALA A 42 -11.82 -2.53 20.89
CA ALA A 42 -13.22 -2.88 20.75
C ALA A 42 -13.48 -3.71 19.48
N ILE A 43 -12.88 -3.34 18.34
CA ILE A 43 -12.99 -4.15 17.12
C ILE A 43 -12.18 -5.45 17.23
N CYS A 44 -10.96 -5.43 17.76
CA CYS A 44 -10.14 -6.62 17.98
C CYS A 44 -10.88 -7.69 18.81
N SER A 45 -11.56 -7.26 19.88
CA SER A 45 -12.36 -8.14 20.74
C SER A 45 -13.48 -8.84 19.98
N LYS A 46 -14.15 -8.15 19.03
CA LYS A 46 -15.25 -8.72 18.23
C LYS A 46 -14.77 -9.79 17.26
N ILE A 47 -13.59 -9.60 16.68
CA ILE A 47 -13.04 -10.52 15.67
C ILE A 47 -12.11 -11.59 16.28
N GLY A 48 -11.91 -11.57 17.60
CA GLY A 48 -11.11 -12.54 18.33
C GLY A 48 -9.60 -12.36 18.16
N VAL A 49 -9.16 -11.14 17.86
CA VAL A 49 -7.75 -10.74 17.81
C VAL A 49 -7.25 -10.47 19.21
N LYS A 50 -6.12 -11.10 19.55
CA LYS A 50 -5.43 -10.92 20.84
C LYS A 50 -4.20 -10.04 20.71
N THR A 51 -3.53 -10.08 19.57
CA THR A 51 -2.31 -9.30 19.32
C THR A 51 -2.39 -8.70 17.92
N SER A 52 -2.14 -7.41 17.79
CA SER A 52 -2.07 -6.68 16.52
C SER A 52 -0.64 -6.21 16.27
N ILE A 53 -0.09 -6.54 15.11
CA ILE A 53 1.19 -5.99 14.65
C ILE A 53 0.88 -4.74 13.82
N LEU A 54 1.08 -3.59 14.44
CA LEU A 54 0.70 -2.29 13.91
C LEU A 54 1.64 -1.85 12.78
N SER A 55 1.11 -1.17 11.77
CA SER A 55 1.89 -0.47 10.76
C SER A 55 1.20 0.84 10.37
N PRO A 56 1.92 1.92 10.01
CA PRO A 56 1.25 3.13 9.57
C PRO A 56 0.60 2.93 8.20
N THR A 57 -0.52 3.63 7.99
CA THR A 57 -1.25 3.63 6.71
C THR A 57 -0.39 4.09 5.54
N ALA A 58 -0.76 3.67 4.32
CA ALA A 58 -0.16 4.15 3.09
C ALA A 58 -0.42 5.66 2.88
N PRO A 59 0.47 6.40 2.19
CA PRO A 59 1.75 5.96 1.61
C PRO A 59 2.92 6.03 2.61
N GLY A 60 2.63 6.12 3.91
CA GLY A 60 3.62 6.32 4.97
C GLY A 60 4.42 7.61 4.80
N PRO A 61 5.70 7.62 5.21
CA PRO A 61 6.57 8.81 5.16
C PRO A 61 6.72 9.43 3.76
N SER A 62 6.49 8.65 2.71
CA SER A 62 6.57 9.11 1.32
C SER A 62 5.45 10.09 0.93
N ILE A 63 4.50 10.38 1.83
CA ILE A 63 3.55 11.50 1.66
C ILE A 63 4.27 12.85 1.62
N ILE A 64 5.43 12.97 2.28
CA ILE A 64 6.24 14.18 2.31
C ILE A 64 7.33 14.10 1.25
N ALA A 65 7.41 15.13 0.39
CA ALA A 65 8.40 15.18 -0.69
C ALA A 65 9.83 15.49 -0.21
N ASP A 66 9.98 16.30 0.85
CA ASP A 66 11.30 16.60 1.42
C ASP A 66 11.86 15.36 2.15
N PRO A 67 13.03 14.82 1.76
CA PRO A 67 13.57 13.60 2.35
C PRO A 67 13.86 13.73 3.85
N THR A 68 14.23 14.93 4.32
CA THR A 68 14.53 15.14 5.73
C THR A 68 13.28 15.09 6.60
N ALA A 69 12.24 15.80 6.18
CA ALA A 69 10.95 15.79 6.85
C ALA A 69 10.28 14.40 6.75
N ALA A 70 10.41 13.70 5.62
CA ALA A 70 9.94 12.32 5.49
C ALA A 70 10.66 11.37 6.48
N ALA A 71 11.98 11.43 6.59
CA ALA A 71 12.72 10.64 7.57
C ALA A 71 12.35 10.97 9.01
N LYS A 72 12.12 12.25 9.32
CA LYS A 72 11.62 12.67 10.64
C LYS A 72 10.22 12.09 10.90
N LEU A 73 9.33 12.13 9.91
CA LEU A 73 8.01 11.53 10.04
C LEU A 73 8.13 10.03 10.32
N ALA A 74 8.96 9.29 9.58
CA ALA A 74 9.20 7.86 9.84
C ALA A 74 9.59 7.59 11.30
N ARG A 75 10.54 8.37 11.84
CA ARG A 75 10.94 8.30 13.25
C ARG A 75 9.78 8.56 14.21
N ASP A 76 9.01 9.62 13.97
CA ASP A 76 7.87 9.98 14.82
C ASP A 76 6.81 8.87 14.83
N LEU A 77 6.53 8.26 13.67
CA LEU A 77 5.60 7.13 13.55
C LEU A 77 6.09 5.90 14.34
N ASN A 78 7.37 5.56 14.20
CA ASN A 78 7.95 4.39 14.87
C ASN A 78 7.98 4.57 16.39
N VAL A 79 8.34 5.76 16.88
CA VAL A 79 8.32 6.07 18.32
C VAL A 79 6.90 6.00 18.87
N TYR A 80 5.90 6.49 18.13
CA TYR A 80 4.51 6.40 18.56
C TYR A 80 4.01 4.95 18.60
N SER A 81 4.30 4.14 17.57
CA SER A 81 3.96 2.71 17.56
C SER A 81 4.62 1.96 18.71
N ALA A 82 5.89 2.26 19.01
CA ALA A 82 6.60 1.69 20.16
C ALA A 82 5.94 2.09 21.49
N GLN A 83 5.49 3.34 21.64
CA GLN A 83 4.76 3.78 22.85
C GLN A 83 3.44 3.02 23.03
N VAL A 84 2.67 2.82 21.96
CA VAL A 84 1.43 2.01 22.02
C VAL A 84 1.74 0.57 22.41
N ARG A 85 2.79 -0.03 21.82
CA ARG A 85 3.25 -1.36 22.19
C ARG A 85 3.70 -1.43 23.65
N ASP A 86 4.48 -0.49 24.14
CA ASP A 86 5.00 -0.52 25.52
C ASP A 86 3.90 -0.36 26.58
N ALA A 87 2.80 0.28 26.23
CA ALA A 87 1.63 0.36 27.09
C ALA A 87 0.92 -1.00 27.25
N ASP A 88 0.88 -1.83 26.21
CA ASP A 88 0.38 -3.21 26.28
C ASP A 88 1.12 -4.16 25.31
N PRO A 89 2.27 -4.72 25.71
CA PRO A 89 3.10 -5.55 24.84
C PRO A 89 2.51 -6.93 24.56
N LYS A 90 1.37 -7.28 25.18
CA LYS A 90 0.64 -8.51 24.86
C LYS A 90 -0.38 -8.28 23.74
N ALA A 91 -0.94 -7.08 23.69
CA ALA A 91 -1.92 -6.68 22.69
C ALA A 91 -1.28 -6.14 21.41
N TYR A 92 -0.07 -5.59 21.50
CA TYR A 92 0.53 -4.88 20.38
C TYR A 92 1.97 -5.30 20.11
N GLY A 93 2.29 -5.36 18.82
CA GLY A 93 3.61 -5.31 18.21
C GLY A 93 3.61 -4.26 17.10
N PHE A 94 4.72 -4.06 16.38
CA PHE A 94 4.69 -3.16 15.23
C PHE A 94 5.78 -3.42 14.17
N PHE A 95 5.44 -3.12 12.93
CA PHE A 95 6.37 -2.95 11.83
C PHE A 95 6.86 -1.50 11.76
N ALA A 96 8.18 -1.34 11.70
CA ALA A 96 8.79 -0.03 11.52
C ALA A 96 8.54 0.51 10.11
N SER A 97 8.10 1.75 10.04
CA SER A 97 8.06 2.54 8.82
C SER A 97 9.43 3.11 8.50
N VAL A 98 9.76 3.22 7.21
CA VAL A 98 11.04 3.77 6.75
C VAL A 98 10.80 4.89 5.75
N PRO A 99 11.73 5.86 5.64
CA PRO A 99 11.70 6.82 4.54
C PRO A 99 11.89 6.11 3.19
N SER A 100 11.73 6.87 2.11
CA SER A 100 11.97 6.38 0.74
C SER A 100 13.28 5.60 0.63
N LEU A 101 13.25 4.45 -0.02
CA LEU A 101 14.42 3.57 -0.17
C LEU A 101 15.50 4.20 -1.06
N PHE A 102 15.14 5.23 -1.83
CA PHE A 102 16.10 6.06 -2.56
C PHE A 102 16.97 6.91 -1.64
N ASP A 103 16.50 7.25 -0.44
CA ASP A 103 17.32 7.84 0.61
C ASP A 103 17.92 6.71 1.47
N THR A 104 18.81 5.95 0.83
CA THR A 104 19.35 4.70 1.38
C THR A 104 20.01 4.91 2.74
N GLU A 105 20.76 6.00 2.94
CA GLU A 105 21.44 6.28 4.20
C GLU A 105 20.44 6.46 5.35
N ARG A 106 19.42 7.29 5.17
CA ARG A 106 18.39 7.50 6.22
C ARG A 106 17.51 6.28 6.41
N CYS A 107 17.24 5.53 5.34
CA CYS A 107 16.50 4.27 5.41
C CYS A 107 17.25 3.27 6.30
N LEU A 108 18.55 3.06 6.06
CA LEU A 108 19.38 2.15 6.87
C LEU A 108 19.53 2.62 8.31
N ALA A 109 19.69 3.93 8.54
CA ALA A 109 19.75 4.50 9.88
C ALA A 109 18.44 4.29 10.66
N GLU A 110 17.29 4.43 9.99
CA GLU A 110 15.99 4.19 10.62
C GLU A 110 15.73 2.71 10.87
N ILE A 111 16.12 1.83 9.95
CA ILE A 111 16.05 0.36 10.16
C ILE A 111 16.87 -0.04 11.39
N ALA A 112 18.09 0.47 11.53
CA ALA A 112 18.93 0.21 12.70
C ALA A 112 18.25 0.71 13.97
N TYR A 113 17.83 1.97 14.01
CA TYR A 113 17.17 2.54 15.20
C TYR A 113 15.89 1.79 15.59
N ALA A 114 15.01 1.51 14.63
CA ALA A 114 13.72 0.90 14.92
C ALA A 114 13.84 -0.56 15.37
N LEU A 115 14.76 -1.33 14.79
CA LEU A 115 14.96 -2.73 15.18
C LEU A 115 15.82 -2.88 16.43
N ASP A 116 16.87 -2.06 16.57
CA ASP A 116 17.86 -2.21 17.65
C ASP A 116 17.44 -1.46 18.93
N GLU A 117 16.90 -0.25 18.81
CA GLU A 117 16.53 0.60 19.97
C GLU A 117 15.04 0.50 20.31
N LEU A 118 14.18 0.53 19.29
CA LEU A 118 12.74 0.43 19.52
C LEU A 118 12.23 -1.01 19.55
N HIS A 119 13.03 -2.01 19.17
CA HIS A 119 12.64 -3.42 19.12
C HIS A 119 11.37 -3.68 18.30
N ALA A 120 11.27 -3.06 17.11
CA ALA A 120 10.20 -3.35 16.16
C ALA A 120 10.23 -4.83 15.72
N ASP A 121 9.05 -5.40 15.45
CA ASP A 121 8.89 -6.81 15.06
C ASP A 121 9.25 -7.08 13.58
N GLY A 122 9.45 -6.02 12.81
CA GLY A 122 9.88 -6.05 11.41
C GLY A 122 9.82 -4.66 10.78
N VAL A 123 9.78 -4.60 9.46
CA VAL A 123 9.63 -3.34 8.70
C VAL A 123 8.44 -3.42 7.74
N VAL A 124 7.75 -2.30 7.53
CA VAL A 124 6.75 -2.16 6.48
C VAL A 124 7.35 -1.40 5.30
N LEU A 125 7.25 -1.98 4.11
CA LEU A 125 7.65 -1.36 2.85
C LEU A 125 6.42 -1.17 1.95
N MET A 126 6.34 0.00 1.32
CA MET A 126 5.38 0.25 0.25
C MET A 126 5.76 -0.54 -1.01
N THR A 127 4.79 -0.96 -1.81
CA THR A 127 5.02 -1.72 -3.05
C THR A 127 5.95 -1.04 -4.05
N ARG A 128 6.02 0.29 -4.01
CA ARG A 128 6.85 1.12 -4.89
C ARG A 128 7.30 2.41 -4.22
N TYR A 129 8.35 3.01 -4.78
CA TYR A 129 8.87 4.31 -4.36
C TYR A 129 9.17 5.23 -5.54
N GLY A 130 9.19 6.53 -5.25
CA GLY A 130 9.47 7.59 -6.20
C GLY A 130 8.39 7.78 -7.27
N SER A 131 8.58 8.79 -8.11
CA SER A 131 7.68 9.12 -9.22
C SER A 131 7.80 8.14 -10.41
N GLY A 132 8.93 7.44 -10.51
CA GLY A 132 9.20 6.48 -11.59
C GLY A 132 8.60 5.08 -11.39
N ASN A 133 7.83 4.84 -10.32
CA ASN A 133 7.31 3.52 -9.94
C ASN A 133 8.39 2.44 -9.82
N ALA A 134 9.49 2.74 -9.13
CA ALA A 134 10.48 1.73 -8.81
C ALA A 134 9.88 0.76 -7.79
N TYR A 135 9.66 -0.49 -8.21
CA TYR A 135 9.22 -1.59 -7.35
C TYR A 135 10.40 -2.16 -6.55
N LEU A 136 10.08 -3.01 -5.59
CA LEU A 136 11.01 -3.47 -4.56
C LEU A 136 12.23 -4.28 -5.07
N GLY A 137 12.16 -4.86 -6.26
CA GLY A 137 13.25 -5.55 -6.96
C GLY A 137 14.20 -4.62 -7.72
N SER A 138 14.00 -3.29 -7.65
CA SER A 138 14.93 -2.31 -8.22
C SER A 138 16.34 -2.48 -7.66
N PRO A 139 17.39 -2.50 -8.51
CA PRO A 139 18.79 -2.54 -8.05
C PRO A 139 19.16 -1.40 -7.10
N ALA A 140 18.49 -0.25 -7.18
CA ALA A 140 18.70 0.88 -6.27
C ALA A 140 18.36 0.54 -4.81
N PHE A 141 17.53 -0.47 -4.57
CA PHE A 141 17.10 -0.89 -3.24
C PHE A 141 17.92 -2.06 -2.70
N ALA A 142 18.90 -2.57 -3.46
CA ALA A 142 19.75 -3.68 -3.03
C ALA A 142 20.41 -3.47 -1.66
N PRO A 143 20.98 -2.29 -1.32
CA PRO A 143 21.60 -2.10 -0.01
C PRO A 143 20.62 -2.23 1.17
N VAL A 144 19.37 -1.79 0.98
CA VAL A 144 18.32 -1.94 2.00
C VAL A 144 17.96 -3.41 2.19
N TRP A 145 17.79 -4.14 1.10
CA TRP A 145 17.53 -5.58 1.16
C TRP A 145 18.70 -6.39 1.75
N GLU A 146 19.94 -6.02 1.46
CA GLU A 146 21.14 -6.64 2.04
C GLU A 146 21.13 -6.50 3.57
N GLU A 147 20.77 -5.33 4.10
CA GLU A 147 20.68 -5.12 5.55
C GLU A 147 19.52 -5.88 6.19
N LEU A 148 18.34 -5.88 5.55
CA LEU A 148 17.18 -6.64 6.03
C LEU A 148 17.47 -8.15 6.04
N ASP A 149 18.17 -8.67 5.02
CA ASP A 149 18.55 -10.08 4.92
C ASP A 149 19.58 -10.46 5.97
N ARG A 150 20.59 -9.62 6.17
CA ARG A 150 21.61 -9.81 7.22
C ARG A 150 20.95 -10.00 8.59
N ARG A 151 19.89 -9.23 8.86
CA ARG A 151 19.09 -9.29 10.08
C ARG A 151 18.08 -10.44 10.10
N GLY A 152 17.75 -11.03 8.95
CA GLY A 152 16.66 -12.00 8.82
C GLY A 152 15.31 -11.37 9.15
N ALA A 153 15.13 -10.10 8.78
CA ALA A 153 13.97 -9.30 9.17
C ALA A 153 12.67 -9.82 8.54
N VAL A 154 11.55 -9.58 9.24
CA VAL A 154 10.22 -9.69 8.65
C VAL A 154 9.94 -8.41 7.89
N VAL A 155 9.51 -8.55 6.63
CA VAL A 155 9.22 -7.43 5.73
C VAL A 155 7.75 -7.52 5.32
N PHE A 156 6.93 -6.63 5.86
CA PHE A 156 5.54 -6.50 5.45
C PHE A 156 5.44 -5.59 4.22
N VAL A 157 4.97 -6.12 3.09
CA VAL A 157 4.80 -5.36 1.84
C VAL A 157 3.36 -4.90 1.75
N HIS A 158 3.16 -3.61 1.99
CA HIS A 158 1.86 -2.95 1.92
C HIS A 158 1.71 -2.19 0.59
N PRO A 159 0.55 -2.27 -0.10
CA PRO A 159 0.32 -1.49 -1.30
C PRO A 159 0.26 0.02 -1.04
N THR A 160 0.63 0.79 -2.05
CA THR A 160 0.40 2.24 -2.08
C THR A 160 -0.30 2.61 -3.38
N HIS A 161 -0.79 3.83 -3.48
CA HIS A 161 -1.41 4.37 -4.71
C HIS A 161 -0.52 4.12 -5.93
N SER A 162 -1.10 3.85 -7.11
CA SER A 162 -0.32 3.64 -8.33
C SER A 162 0.29 4.96 -8.83
N GLY A 163 1.50 4.94 -9.36
CA GLY A 163 2.10 6.16 -9.92
C GLY A 163 1.78 6.40 -11.39
N SER A 164 1.05 5.49 -12.05
CA SER A 164 0.38 5.79 -13.34
C SER A 164 -0.75 6.82 -13.16
N GLY A 165 -1.19 7.04 -11.93
CA GLY A 165 -2.26 7.97 -11.59
C GLY A 165 -3.64 7.50 -12.04
N GLY A 166 -4.67 8.09 -11.44
CA GLY A 166 -6.06 7.87 -11.81
C GLY A 166 -6.70 6.69 -11.10
N GLN A 167 -7.94 6.88 -10.66
CA GLN A 167 -8.81 5.78 -10.23
C GLN A 167 -9.28 5.02 -11.48
N VAL A 168 -9.35 3.69 -11.40
CA VAL A 168 -10.00 2.86 -12.44
C VAL A 168 -11.42 3.37 -12.72
N ASN A 169 -12.11 3.81 -11.67
CA ASN A 169 -13.41 4.45 -11.74
C ASN A 169 -13.49 5.56 -10.69
N ALA A 170 -13.93 6.77 -11.07
CA ALA A 170 -14.04 7.90 -10.14
C ALA A 170 -14.96 7.67 -8.93
N ALA A 171 -15.85 6.67 -9.00
CA ALA A 171 -16.71 6.27 -7.90
C ALA A 171 -16.03 5.36 -6.86
N ALA A 172 -14.80 4.90 -7.14
CA ALA A 172 -14.08 3.95 -6.30
C ALA A 172 -12.64 4.42 -6.04
N PRO A 173 -12.22 4.48 -4.77
CA PRO A 173 -10.83 4.75 -4.44
C PRO A 173 -9.94 3.57 -4.84
N GLN A 174 -8.65 3.85 -5.03
CA GLN A 174 -7.67 2.88 -5.53
C GLN A 174 -7.55 1.59 -4.68
N PRO A 175 -7.72 1.59 -3.34
CA PRO A 175 -7.59 0.37 -2.55
C PRO A 175 -8.53 -0.77 -2.98
N LEU A 176 -9.70 -0.46 -3.53
CA LEU A 176 -10.69 -1.47 -3.92
C LEU A 176 -10.26 -2.31 -5.12
N PHE A 177 -9.36 -1.81 -5.97
CA PHE A 177 -8.98 -2.48 -7.21
C PHE A 177 -7.47 -2.50 -7.43
N ASP A 178 -6.80 -1.35 -7.29
CA ASP A 178 -5.40 -1.19 -7.67
C ASP A 178 -4.44 -1.79 -6.65
N TYR A 179 -4.75 -1.74 -5.36
CA TYR A 179 -3.85 -2.20 -4.28
C TYR A 179 -3.49 -3.69 -4.36
N PRO A 180 -4.45 -4.62 -4.58
CA PRO A 180 -4.11 -6.03 -4.85
C PRO A 180 -3.21 -6.19 -6.07
N HIS A 181 -3.42 -5.39 -7.13
CA HIS A 181 -2.57 -5.44 -8.32
C HIS A 181 -1.16 -4.88 -8.06
N GLU A 182 -1.03 -3.82 -7.26
CA GLU A 182 0.27 -3.27 -6.83
C GLU A 182 1.07 -4.29 -6.02
N THR A 183 0.40 -5.04 -5.14
CA THR A 183 1.03 -6.13 -4.38
C THR A 183 1.57 -7.21 -5.33
N THR A 184 0.77 -7.62 -6.32
CA THR A 184 1.22 -8.56 -7.34
C THR A 184 2.42 -8.04 -8.12
N ARG A 185 2.41 -6.76 -8.53
CA ARG A 185 3.52 -6.16 -9.30
C ARG A 185 4.82 -6.17 -8.48
N ALA A 186 4.75 -5.78 -7.20
CA ALA A 186 5.92 -5.82 -6.32
C ALA A 186 6.45 -7.25 -6.12
N ALA A 187 5.57 -8.24 -5.93
CA ALA A 187 5.98 -9.63 -5.78
C ALA A 187 6.60 -10.21 -7.06
N MET A 188 5.98 -9.96 -8.22
CA MET A 188 6.53 -10.37 -9.52
C MET A 188 7.88 -9.71 -9.79
N ASP A 189 8.05 -8.44 -9.44
CA ASP A 189 9.33 -7.72 -9.57
C ASP A 189 10.42 -8.31 -8.66
N LEU A 190 10.09 -8.71 -7.43
CA LEU A 190 11.03 -9.40 -6.53
C LEU A 190 11.46 -10.78 -7.05
N ILE A 191 10.55 -11.52 -7.70
CA ILE A 191 10.87 -12.80 -8.36
C ILE A 191 11.76 -12.54 -9.58
N MET A 192 11.38 -11.59 -10.45
CA MET A 192 12.06 -11.33 -11.71
C MET A 192 13.46 -10.74 -11.52
N SER A 193 13.64 -9.86 -10.55
CA SER A 193 14.95 -9.32 -10.16
C SER A 193 15.86 -10.35 -9.48
N GLY A 194 15.31 -11.50 -9.07
CA GLY A 194 16.00 -12.50 -8.26
C GLY A 194 16.20 -12.09 -6.80
N PHE A 195 15.65 -10.96 -6.35
CA PHE A 195 15.78 -10.48 -4.97
C PHE A 195 15.14 -11.44 -3.97
N LYS A 196 13.99 -12.05 -4.33
CA LYS A 196 13.35 -13.05 -3.46
C LYS A 196 14.27 -14.23 -3.14
N ARG A 197 15.13 -14.61 -4.09
CA ARG A 197 16.13 -15.68 -3.93
C ARG A 197 17.43 -15.19 -3.30
N LYS A 198 17.93 -14.03 -3.73
CA LYS A 198 19.18 -13.45 -3.20
C LYS A 198 19.07 -13.12 -1.71
N TYR A 199 17.92 -12.61 -1.27
CA TYR A 199 17.64 -12.19 0.10
C TYR A 199 16.70 -13.16 0.79
N ALA A 200 17.07 -14.46 0.80
CA ALA A 200 16.23 -15.55 1.25
C ALA A 200 15.96 -15.57 2.76
N ARG A 201 16.73 -14.83 3.58
CA ARG A 201 16.52 -14.74 5.02
C ARG A 201 15.44 -13.72 5.38
N CYS A 202 15.15 -12.77 4.49
CA CYS A 202 14.00 -11.89 4.64
C CYS A 202 12.70 -12.69 4.57
N ARG A 203 11.86 -12.55 5.59
CA ARG A 203 10.52 -13.16 5.61
C ARG A 203 9.51 -12.14 5.09
N VAL A 204 9.24 -12.20 3.79
CA VAL A 204 8.39 -11.22 3.10
C VAL A 204 6.92 -11.62 3.22
N VAL A 205 6.13 -10.79 3.88
CA VAL A 205 4.66 -10.90 4.00
C VAL A 205 4.01 -10.02 2.95
N LEU A 206 3.24 -10.63 2.05
CA LEU A 206 2.47 -9.92 1.02
C LEU A 206 1.05 -9.66 1.51
N SER A 207 0.60 -8.43 1.30
CA SER A 207 -0.74 -8.03 1.69
C SER A 207 -1.84 -8.69 0.85
N HIS A 208 -3.04 -8.85 1.42
CA HIS A 208 -4.27 -9.22 0.71
C HIS A 208 -4.14 -10.53 -0.08
N ALA A 209 -3.67 -11.59 0.58
CA ALA A 209 -3.39 -12.91 -0.01
C ALA A 209 -2.39 -12.86 -1.19
N GLY A 210 -1.50 -11.88 -1.24
CA GLY A 210 -0.58 -11.66 -2.36
C GLY A 210 -1.25 -11.01 -3.57
N GLY A 211 -2.42 -10.41 -3.36
CA GLY A 211 -3.24 -9.79 -4.39
C GLY A 211 -3.71 -10.80 -5.43
N THR A 212 -3.18 -10.68 -6.64
CA THR A 212 -3.47 -11.58 -7.76
C THR A 212 -2.30 -12.49 -8.12
N LEU A 213 -1.22 -12.52 -7.33
CA LEU A 213 -0.05 -13.39 -7.56
C LEU A 213 -0.44 -14.87 -7.67
N PRO A 214 -1.22 -15.47 -6.74
CA PRO A 214 -1.60 -16.88 -6.82
C PRO A 214 -2.31 -17.25 -8.13
N TYR A 215 -3.04 -16.31 -8.72
CA TYR A 215 -3.77 -16.51 -9.97
C TYR A 215 -2.91 -16.27 -11.21
N LEU A 216 -1.89 -15.41 -11.12
CA LEU A 216 -1.12 -14.96 -12.29
C LEU A 216 0.25 -15.61 -12.43
N ILE A 217 0.75 -16.36 -11.44
CA ILE A 217 2.12 -16.90 -11.46
C ILE A 217 2.43 -17.74 -12.71
N HIS A 218 1.52 -18.58 -13.20
CA HIS A 218 1.74 -19.36 -14.43
C HIS A 218 1.80 -18.52 -15.70
N ARG A 219 1.36 -17.25 -15.67
CA ARG A 219 1.63 -16.33 -16.78
C ARG A 219 3.09 -15.90 -16.79
N LEU A 220 3.71 -15.76 -15.61
CA LEU A 220 5.13 -15.46 -15.49
C LEU A 220 5.98 -16.65 -15.95
N THR A 221 5.56 -17.89 -15.67
CA THR A 221 6.32 -19.09 -16.06
C THR A 221 6.48 -19.22 -17.58
N MET A 222 5.61 -18.59 -18.38
CA MET A 222 5.82 -18.47 -19.83
C MET A 222 7.20 -17.90 -20.20
N LEU A 223 7.84 -17.11 -19.32
CA LEU A 223 9.20 -16.58 -19.48
C LEU A 223 10.19 -17.66 -19.93
N VAL A 224 10.09 -18.88 -19.35
CA VAL A 224 11.03 -19.98 -19.63
C VAL A 224 10.98 -20.46 -21.09
N HIS A 225 9.87 -20.16 -21.79
CA HIS A 225 9.64 -20.50 -23.20
C HIS A 225 9.93 -19.32 -24.15
N THR A 226 10.57 -18.27 -23.65
CA THR A 226 10.86 -17.05 -24.42
C THR A 226 12.35 -16.74 -24.45
N GLN A 227 12.74 -15.78 -25.28
CA GLN A 227 14.09 -15.22 -25.31
C GLN A 227 14.54 -14.55 -24.00
N TRP A 228 13.64 -14.34 -23.04
CA TRP A 228 13.93 -13.78 -21.72
C TRP A 228 14.15 -14.83 -20.64
N ALA A 229 14.18 -16.12 -21.00
CA ALA A 229 14.52 -17.19 -20.07
C ALA A 229 15.90 -16.96 -19.44
N ASP A 230 16.01 -17.14 -18.12
CA ASP A 230 17.22 -16.87 -17.34
C ASP A 230 17.83 -18.13 -16.69
N GLY A 231 17.43 -19.30 -17.19
CA GLY A 231 17.89 -20.61 -16.73
C GLY A 231 17.01 -21.28 -15.67
N ARG A 232 16.03 -20.55 -15.12
CA ARG A 232 15.03 -21.13 -14.21
C ARG A 232 13.99 -21.98 -14.93
N THR A 233 13.46 -22.96 -14.21
CA THR A 233 12.30 -23.77 -14.58
C THR A 233 10.99 -23.11 -14.15
N GLU A 234 9.86 -23.60 -14.68
CA GLU A 234 8.53 -23.15 -14.24
C GLU A 234 8.31 -23.41 -12.75
N ASP A 235 8.72 -24.59 -12.27
CA ASP A 235 8.57 -25.01 -10.89
C ASP A 235 9.37 -24.13 -9.92
N GLU A 236 10.59 -23.71 -10.28
CA GLU A 236 11.39 -22.79 -9.47
C GLU A 236 10.72 -21.40 -9.33
N LEU A 237 10.13 -20.88 -10.42
CA LEU A 237 9.40 -19.60 -10.38
C LEU A 237 8.13 -19.70 -9.52
N VAL A 238 7.38 -20.81 -9.65
CA VAL A 238 6.21 -21.07 -8.83
C VAL A 238 6.62 -21.22 -7.37
N GLU A 239 7.67 -21.97 -7.07
CA GLU A 239 8.16 -22.19 -5.70
C GLU A 239 8.61 -20.88 -5.03
N GLU A 240 9.32 -20.01 -5.76
CA GLU A 240 9.68 -18.68 -5.28
C GLU A 240 8.43 -17.89 -4.89
N ALA A 241 7.38 -17.92 -5.71
CA ALA A 241 6.09 -17.27 -5.43
C ALA A 241 5.33 -17.90 -4.26
N GLN A 242 5.33 -19.22 -4.12
CA GLN A 242 4.65 -19.91 -3.00
C GLN A 242 5.37 -19.70 -1.66
N SER A 243 6.65 -19.30 -1.69
CA SER A 243 7.50 -19.10 -0.51
C SER A 243 7.33 -17.74 0.18
N PHE A 244 6.56 -16.82 -0.39
CA PHE A 244 6.13 -15.62 0.34
C PHE A 244 5.22 -16.02 1.51
N TYR A 245 5.12 -15.16 2.51
CA TYR A 245 4.03 -15.21 3.48
C TYR A 245 2.85 -14.38 2.95
N PHE A 246 1.63 -14.76 3.30
CA PHE A 246 0.41 -14.14 2.79
C PHE A 246 -0.52 -13.82 3.95
N ASP A 247 -0.81 -12.54 4.17
CA ASP A 247 -1.91 -12.21 5.08
C ASP A 247 -3.27 -12.45 4.41
N LEU A 248 -4.31 -12.63 5.23
CA LEU A 248 -5.68 -12.85 4.78
C LEU A 248 -6.55 -11.60 4.81
N ALA A 249 -5.94 -10.41 4.93
CA ALA A 249 -6.67 -9.16 5.00
C ALA A 249 -7.59 -9.02 3.79
N LEU A 250 -8.90 -8.89 4.07
CA LEU A 250 -9.97 -8.82 3.08
C LEU A 250 -10.05 -9.99 2.08
N SER A 251 -9.36 -11.11 2.36
CA SER A 251 -9.07 -12.15 1.37
C SER A 251 -9.52 -13.56 1.77
N SER A 252 -10.37 -13.68 2.80
CA SER A 252 -10.84 -14.98 3.31
C SER A 252 -12.15 -15.47 2.69
N ASN A 253 -12.58 -14.92 1.56
CA ASN A 253 -13.87 -15.31 0.97
C ASN A 253 -13.86 -16.76 0.42
N PRO A 254 -15.02 -17.38 0.15
CA PRO A 254 -15.12 -18.78 -0.28
C PRO A 254 -14.40 -19.17 -1.57
N VAL A 255 -13.93 -18.19 -2.37
CA VAL A 255 -13.13 -18.42 -3.57
C VAL A 255 -11.64 -18.25 -3.28
N GLN A 256 -11.27 -17.18 -2.58
CA GLN A 256 -9.87 -16.83 -2.33
C GLN A 256 -9.19 -17.78 -1.36
N LEU A 257 -9.83 -18.10 -0.23
CA LEU A 257 -9.20 -18.90 0.83
C LEU A 257 -8.84 -20.33 0.35
N PRO A 258 -9.73 -21.10 -0.32
CA PRO A 258 -9.36 -22.40 -0.89
C PRO A 258 -8.22 -22.32 -1.92
N ALA A 259 -8.21 -21.26 -2.74
CA ALA A 259 -7.18 -21.08 -3.74
C ALA A 259 -5.83 -20.81 -3.08
N LEU A 260 -5.79 -19.96 -2.05
CA LEU A 260 -4.57 -19.66 -1.31
C LEU A 260 -4.05 -20.87 -0.52
N LEU A 261 -4.94 -21.64 0.12
CA LEU A 261 -4.57 -22.88 0.84
C LEU A 261 -3.90 -23.91 -0.09
N LYS A 262 -4.31 -23.98 -1.35
CA LYS A 262 -3.68 -24.85 -2.37
C LYS A 262 -2.39 -24.27 -2.93
N PHE A 263 -2.26 -22.95 -2.92
CA PHE A 263 -1.14 -22.25 -3.53
C PHE A 263 0.04 -22.09 -2.57
N ALA A 264 -0.17 -21.50 -1.39
CA ALA A 264 0.90 -21.14 -0.47
C ALA A 264 1.59 -22.37 0.13
N LYS A 265 2.88 -22.24 0.49
CA LYS A 265 3.57 -23.27 1.26
C LYS A 265 2.90 -23.47 2.64
N PRO A 266 2.93 -24.69 3.22
CA PRO A 266 2.41 -24.93 4.57
C PRO A 266 3.05 -23.98 5.59
N GLY A 267 2.22 -23.33 6.42
CA GLY A 267 2.68 -22.35 7.43
C GLY A 267 3.02 -20.95 6.88
N HIS A 268 2.65 -20.64 5.63
CA HIS A 268 2.88 -19.32 5.02
C HIS A 268 1.62 -18.46 4.91
N ILE A 269 0.50 -18.87 5.49
CA ILE A 269 -0.75 -18.08 5.52
C ILE A 269 -0.92 -17.50 6.93
N LEU A 270 -1.20 -16.21 7.02
CA LEU A 270 -1.30 -15.43 8.25
C LEU A 270 -2.67 -14.78 8.36
N PHE A 271 -3.20 -14.66 9.57
CA PHE A 271 -4.37 -13.82 9.80
C PHE A 271 -4.01 -12.33 9.65
N GLY A 272 -4.85 -11.58 8.93
CA GLY A 272 -4.74 -10.13 8.74
C GLY A 272 -6.15 -9.54 8.60
N SER A 273 -6.39 -8.30 9.07
CA SER A 273 -7.73 -7.70 9.03
C SER A 273 -7.88 -6.44 8.15
N ASP A 274 -6.83 -5.64 8.00
CA ASP A 274 -6.85 -4.29 7.41
C ASP A 274 -7.67 -3.25 8.23
N VAL A 275 -7.83 -3.48 9.54
CA VAL A 275 -8.42 -2.49 10.46
C VAL A 275 -7.48 -1.27 10.58
N PRO A 276 -7.99 -0.03 10.69
CA PRO A 276 -9.39 0.39 10.55
C PRO A 276 -9.74 0.83 9.12
N ASN A 277 -8.85 0.60 8.14
CA ASN A 277 -9.06 1.06 6.77
C ASN A 277 -10.27 0.37 6.16
N ALA A 278 -10.39 -0.93 6.36
CA ALA A 278 -11.59 -1.67 6.04
C ALA A 278 -12.74 -1.32 7.01
N PRO A 279 -13.98 -1.14 6.51
CA PRO A 279 -15.13 -0.94 7.39
C PRO A 279 -15.30 -2.11 8.37
N ASN A 280 -15.50 -1.83 9.66
CA ASN A 280 -15.63 -2.86 10.70
C ASN A 280 -16.63 -3.96 10.36
N SER A 281 -17.80 -3.62 9.80
CA SER A 281 -18.82 -4.60 9.39
C SER A 281 -18.31 -5.55 8.29
N TYR A 282 -17.40 -5.08 7.44
CA TYR A 282 -16.78 -5.89 6.40
C TYR A 282 -15.64 -6.74 6.97
N VAL A 283 -14.85 -6.22 7.91
CA VAL A 283 -13.83 -7.00 8.64
C VAL A 283 -14.47 -8.17 9.41
N GLU A 284 -15.57 -7.90 10.12
CA GLU A 284 -16.35 -8.92 10.83
C GLU A 284 -16.85 -9.99 9.84
N LYS A 285 -17.36 -9.58 8.66
CA LYS A 285 -17.82 -10.49 7.61
C LYS A 285 -16.70 -11.38 7.05
N ILE A 286 -15.55 -10.80 6.70
CA ILE A 286 -14.43 -11.56 6.12
C ILE A 286 -13.83 -12.49 7.18
N THR A 287 -13.70 -12.05 8.43
CA THR A 287 -13.26 -12.90 9.54
C THR A 287 -14.21 -14.07 9.74
N LYS A 288 -15.53 -13.84 9.66
CA LYS A 288 -16.52 -14.90 9.74
C LYS A 288 -16.36 -15.94 8.62
N PHE A 289 -16.00 -15.53 7.40
CA PHE A 289 -15.73 -16.51 6.33
C PHE A 289 -14.57 -17.43 6.67
N LEU A 290 -13.51 -16.92 7.30
CA LEU A 290 -12.40 -17.75 7.79
C LEU A 290 -12.84 -18.66 8.95
N ASP A 291 -13.57 -18.09 9.92
CA ASP A 291 -14.01 -18.81 11.12
C ASP A 291 -14.97 -19.96 10.78
N ASP A 292 -15.85 -19.77 9.81
CA ASP A 292 -16.82 -20.78 9.36
C ASP A 292 -16.23 -21.75 8.30
N PHE A 293 -15.04 -21.47 7.75
CA PHE A 293 -14.46 -22.29 6.69
C PHE A 293 -14.16 -23.71 7.18
N ASP A 294 -14.54 -24.73 6.43
CA ASP A 294 -14.26 -26.14 6.79
C ASP A 294 -12.78 -26.48 6.57
N MET A 295 -12.04 -26.59 7.67
CA MET A 295 -10.63 -27.01 7.71
C MET A 295 -10.33 -27.66 9.06
N ASP A 296 -9.28 -28.48 9.09
CA ASP A 296 -8.79 -29.07 10.34
C ASP A 296 -8.29 -28.00 11.32
N GLN A 297 -8.28 -28.35 12.61
CA GLN A 297 -7.93 -27.41 13.67
C GLN A 297 -6.46 -26.97 13.61
N ASP A 298 -5.55 -27.82 13.15
CA ASP A 298 -4.12 -27.50 13.07
C ASP A 298 -3.87 -26.43 12.01
N THR A 299 -4.47 -26.58 10.81
CA THR A 299 -4.44 -25.56 9.76
C THR A 299 -5.05 -24.25 10.25
N ARG A 300 -6.17 -24.31 10.96
CA ARG A 300 -6.83 -23.12 11.52
C ARG A 300 -5.95 -22.39 12.53
N ASP A 301 -5.37 -23.12 13.48
CA ASP A 301 -4.51 -22.56 14.52
C ASP A 301 -3.20 -22.01 13.94
N GLU A 302 -2.66 -22.67 12.92
CA GLU A 302 -1.51 -22.19 12.17
C GLU A 302 -1.81 -20.83 11.52
N ILE A 303 -2.96 -20.67 10.85
CA ILE A 303 -3.37 -19.40 10.23
C ILE A 303 -3.66 -18.34 11.29
N TYR A 304 -4.40 -18.69 12.35
CA TYR A 304 -4.78 -17.74 13.39
C TYR A 304 -3.57 -17.19 14.14
N PHE A 305 -2.56 -18.01 14.44
CA PHE A 305 -1.43 -17.57 15.25
C PHE A 305 -0.14 -18.37 15.07
N GLY A 306 -0.18 -19.63 14.62
CA GLY A 306 1.02 -20.48 14.56
C GLY A 306 2.09 -19.95 13.61
N ALA A 307 1.70 -19.55 12.40
CA ALA A 307 2.58 -18.95 11.41
C ALA A 307 3.14 -17.60 11.90
N ALA A 308 2.29 -16.76 12.48
CA ALA A 308 2.71 -15.46 13.02
C ALA A 308 3.70 -15.62 14.19
N ARG A 309 3.50 -16.59 15.08
CA ARG A 309 4.44 -16.89 16.18
C ARG A 309 5.82 -17.34 15.71
N LYS A 310 5.90 -17.98 14.54
CA LYS A 310 7.19 -18.34 13.91
C LYS A 310 7.91 -17.12 13.34
N LEU A 311 7.17 -16.05 13.01
CA LEU A 311 7.72 -14.76 12.56
C LEU A 311 8.11 -13.87 13.74
N PHE A 312 7.30 -13.88 14.81
CA PHE A 312 7.47 -13.00 15.97
C PHE A 312 7.51 -13.80 17.28
N PRO A 313 8.67 -14.40 17.62
CA PRO A 313 8.81 -15.22 18.82
C PRO A 313 8.53 -14.46 20.12
N SER A 314 8.74 -13.14 20.15
CA SER A 314 8.42 -12.23 21.25
C SER A 314 6.94 -12.32 21.70
N HIS A 315 6.05 -12.65 20.77
CA HIS A 315 4.59 -12.73 21.00
C HIS A 315 4.12 -14.16 21.30
N THR A 316 5.04 -15.08 21.62
CA THR A 316 4.72 -16.43 22.12
C THR A 316 4.50 -16.41 23.63
N THR A 317 3.24 -16.43 24.08
CA THR A 317 2.97 -16.52 25.52
C THR A 317 3.18 -17.96 26.04
N ALA A 318 4.36 -18.25 26.59
CA ALA A 318 4.56 -19.06 27.79
C ALA A 318 6.06 -19.03 28.23
N GLY A 319 6.46 -18.11 29.12
CA GLY A 319 7.72 -18.27 29.88
C GLY A 319 8.57 -17.01 30.08
N SER A 320 8.50 -16.47 31.30
CA SER A 320 9.36 -15.44 31.90
C SER A 320 9.28 -14.02 31.32
N CYS A 321 8.63 -13.17 32.10
CA CYS A 321 8.94 -11.75 32.14
C CYS A 321 10.41 -11.61 32.56
N SER A 322 11.31 -11.41 31.60
CA SER A 322 12.61 -10.83 31.92
C SER A 322 12.35 -9.36 32.22
N LYS A 323 12.37 -9.01 33.51
CA LYS A 323 12.41 -7.61 33.93
C LYS A 323 13.52 -6.90 33.16
N PRO A 324 13.33 -5.67 32.68
CA PRO A 324 14.43 -4.89 32.14
C PRO A 324 15.49 -4.77 33.23
N ILE A 325 16.66 -5.35 32.98
CA ILE A 325 17.83 -5.09 33.79
C ILE A 325 18.26 -3.66 33.41
N PHE A 326 17.74 -2.68 34.13
CA PHE A 326 18.41 -1.38 34.23
C PHE A 326 19.79 -1.66 34.86
N ARG A 327 20.81 -1.89 34.02
CA ARG A 327 22.19 -1.75 34.46
C ARG A 327 22.40 -0.27 34.72
N SER A 328 22.29 0.10 36.00
CA SER A 328 22.88 1.33 36.52
C SER A 328 24.31 1.41 36.01
N LEU A 329 24.59 2.40 35.15
CA LEU A 329 25.94 2.83 34.82
C LEU A 329 26.51 3.55 36.06
N ALA A 330 26.86 2.77 37.07
CA ALA A 330 27.71 3.19 38.16
C ALA A 330 28.83 2.15 38.30
N SER A 331 30.07 2.64 38.29
CA SER A 331 31.33 1.89 38.40
C SER A 331 31.90 1.29 37.10
N ILE A 332 32.37 2.17 36.22
CA ILE A 332 33.67 1.94 35.57
C ILE A 332 34.65 2.90 36.26
N ARG A 333 35.43 2.38 37.21
CA ARG A 333 36.61 3.04 37.74
C ARG A 333 37.81 2.67 36.87
N GLY A 334 38.59 3.67 36.48
CA GLY A 334 39.98 3.48 36.06
C GLY A 334 40.26 3.80 34.60
N ILE A 335 40.13 5.07 34.20
CA ILE A 335 40.97 5.66 33.15
C ILE A 335 41.28 7.10 33.59
N ASP A 336 42.53 7.35 33.97
CA ASP A 336 43.06 8.70 34.22
C ASP A 336 43.27 9.42 32.88
N ILE A 337 42.53 10.52 32.67
CA ILE A 337 42.84 11.50 31.62
C ILE A 337 42.88 12.87 32.27
N LEU A 338 44.09 13.42 32.36
CA LEU A 338 44.40 14.78 32.78
C LEU A 338 43.96 15.79 31.70
N LEU A 339 43.03 16.70 32.02
CA LEU A 339 42.88 17.99 31.33
C LEU A 339 42.42 19.10 32.31
N PRO A 340 42.78 20.37 32.07
CA PRO A 340 42.84 21.42 33.09
C PRO A 340 41.49 22.10 33.38
N SER A 341 41.42 22.63 34.61
CA SER A 341 40.29 23.30 35.24
C SER A 341 39.88 24.61 34.59
N VAL A 342 38.57 24.78 34.35
CA VAL A 342 37.93 26.10 34.27
C VAL A 342 36.71 26.10 35.19
N THR A 343 36.72 26.98 36.18
CA THR A 343 35.66 27.21 37.18
C THR A 343 34.49 28.00 36.60
N PRO A 344 33.23 27.69 36.94
CA PRO A 344 32.09 28.58 36.73
C PRO A 344 31.76 29.42 37.99
N PRO A 345 31.22 30.64 37.86
CA PRO A 345 30.58 31.34 38.97
C PRO A 345 29.05 31.09 39.05
N PRO A 346 28.41 31.43 40.18
CA PRO A 346 27.29 30.65 40.73
C PRO A 346 25.92 31.37 40.80
N SER A 347 24.95 30.60 41.31
CA SER A 347 23.74 30.93 42.12
C SER A 347 22.43 31.37 41.44
N ASP A 348 21.50 30.40 41.27
CA ASP A 348 20.25 30.17 42.05
C ASP A 348 19.48 31.36 42.69
N PRO A 349 18.19 31.21 43.11
CA PRO A 349 17.12 30.27 42.71
C PRO A 349 15.73 30.97 42.59
N ILE A 350 14.64 30.22 42.32
CA ILE A 350 13.38 30.21 43.11
C ILE A 350 12.41 29.17 42.50
N GLN A 351 11.95 28.27 43.37
CA GLN A 351 10.83 27.35 43.19
C GLN A 351 9.50 28.08 43.45
N GLU A 352 8.41 27.66 42.79
CA GLU A 352 7.13 27.48 43.49
C GLU A 352 6.17 26.55 42.73
N PHE A 353 5.25 25.95 43.49
CA PHE A 353 4.49 24.73 43.24
C PHE A 353 2.97 25.04 43.11
N LEU A 354 2.23 24.08 42.55
CA LEU A 354 0.82 23.70 42.81
C LEU A 354 -0.38 24.42 42.12
N CYS A 355 -1.04 23.61 41.26
CA CYS A 355 -2.44 23.14 41.27
C CYS A 355 -3.69 24.08 41.33
N SER A 356 -4.60 23.76 40.39
CA SER A 356 -6.07 23.57 40.51
C SER A 356 -7.05 24.69 40.10
N SER A 357 -7.93 24.29 39.17
CA SER A 357 -9.35 24.64 38.95
C SER A 357 -9.83 26.10 39.06
N ALA A 358 -10.41 26.65 37.99
CA ALA A 358 -11.82 27.04 37.91
C ALA A 358 -12.19 27.69 36.55
N THR A 359 -13.49 27.73 36.34
CA THR A 359 -14.34 28.09 35.20
C THR A 359 -14.34 29.54 34.70
N SER A 360 -14.64 29.66 33.39
CA SER A 360 -15.44 30.68 32.68
C SER A 360 -15.07 32.17 32.68
N SER A 361 -14.99 32.69 31.45
CA SER A 361 -15.37 34.03 30.95
C SER A 361 -14.75 35.27 31.60
N ASP A 362 -13.83 35.92 30.89
CA ASP A 362 -14.15 37.21 30.26
C ASP A 362 -13.02 37.68 29.31
N CYS A 363 -13.46 38.21 28.17
CA CYS A 363 -12.64 38.79 27.13
C CYS A 363 -12.10 40.16 27.55
N TYR A 364 -10.81 40.41 27.37
CA TYR A 364 -10.32 41.75 27.04
C TYR A 364 -9.21 41.68 25.99
N SER A 365 -9.39 42.53 24.99
CA SER A 365 -8.57 42.74 23.81
C SER A 365 -7.49 43.79 24.08
N GLN A 366 -6.30 43.58 23.51
CA GLN A 366 -5.44 44.66 23.01
C GLN A 366 -4.74 44.22 21.73
N VAL A 367 -5.02 44.93 20.64
CA VAL A 367 -4.31 44.85 19.36
C VAL A 367 -3.71 46.22 19.09
N SER A 368 -2.39 46.27 18.90
CA SER A 368 -1.66 47.43 18.39
C SER A 368 -1.42 47.29 16.88
N SER A 369 -1.56 48.40 16.17
CA SER A 369 -1.57 48.58 14.70
C SER A 369 -0.21 48.50 14.01
N THR A 370 -0.17 47.99 12.78
CA THR A 370 0.69 48.48 11.66
C THR A 370 0.04 48.17 10.29
N PRO A 371 0.37 48.91 9.21
CA PRO A 371 -0.52 49.17 8.07
C PRO A 371 -0.35 48.21 6.89
N GLY A 372 -1.48 47.76 6.32
CA GLY A 372 -1.54 46.96 5.09
C GLY A 372 -2.84 46.16 5.04
N GLY A 373 -3.96 46.82 4.74
CA GLY A 373 -5.31 46.33 4.98
C GLY A 373 -5.68 45.03 4.26
N ASN A 374 -6.12 44.04 5.04
CA ASN A 374 -7.49 43.51 5.00
C ASN A 374 -7.79 42.74 6.30
N PHE A 375 -8.96 43.00 6.87
CA PHE A 375 -9.45 42.45 8.14
C PHE A 375 -10.13 41.10 7.97
N LEU A 376 -9.90 40.19 8.93
CA LEU A 376 -10.79 39.09 9.26
C LEU A 376 -11.91 39.63 10.18
N ILE A 377 -13.17 39.40 9.83
CA ILE A 377 -14.30 39.52 10.75
C ILE A 377 -14.75 38.10 11.09
N GLN A 378 -14.67 37.72 12.37
CA GLN A 378 -15.29 36.52 12.90
C GLN A 378 -16.59 36.93 13.62
N LEU A 379 -17.74 36.54 13.07
CA LEU A 379 -19.04 36.69 13.72
C LEU A 379 -19.38 35.40 14.49
N GLY A 380 -19.90 35.59 15.69
CA GLY A 380 -20.39 34.54 16.57
C GLY A 380 -21.65 33.85 16.03
N ASN A 381 -21.87 32.65 16.53
CA ASN A 381 -22.94 31.71 16.19
C ASN A 381 -24.35 32.35 16.09
N THR A 382 -24.97 32.22 14.91
CA THR A 382 -26.39 31.93 14.77
C THR A 382 -26.60 31.06 13.54
N GLN A 383 -27.57 30.14 13.63
CA GLN A 383 -27.94 29.12 12.65
C GLN A 383 -28.07 29.64 11.19
N ALA A 384 -27.90 28.69 10.26
CA ALA A 384 -28.01 28.76 8.79
C ALA A 384 -26.67 28.93 8.05
N GLY A 385 -26.38 27.94 7.20
CA GLY A 385 -25.07 27.70 6.59
C GLY A 385 -24.58 28.77 5.61
N LYS A 386 -23.26 28.78 5.39
CA LYS A 386 -22.64 29.50 4.28
C LYS A 386 -21.36 28.83 3.78
N LEU A 387 -21.36 28.73 2.45
CA LEU A 387 -20.30 28.29 1.54
C LEU A 387 -19.14 29.30 1.52
N ILE A 388 -17.88 28.84 1.59
CA ILE A 388 -16.69 29.69 1.43
C ILE A 388 -16.03 29.38 0.09
N LEU A 389 -15.99 30.37 -0.82
CA LEU A 389 -15.18 30.35 -2.04
C LEU A 389 -13.84 31.05 -1.76
N ARG A 390 -12.72 30.34 -1.90
CA ARG A 390 -11.37 30.96 -1.92
C ARG A 390 -10.95 31.24 -3.36
N CYS A 391 -10.51 32.47 -3.60
CA CYS A 391 -9.82 32.87 -4.83
C CYS A 391 -8.32 32.56 -4.68
N GLN A 392 -7.78 31.66 -5.49
CA GLN A 392 -6.34 31.52 -5.70
C GLN A 392 -5.99 32.14 -7.06
N GLN A 393 -5.26 33.25 -7.02
CA GLN A 393 -4.43 33.68 -8.13
C GLN A 393 -3.07 32.97 -7.99
N ASN A 394 -2.74 32.08 -8.92
CA ASN A 394 -1.44 32.13 -9.59
C ASN A 394 -1.41 31.22 -10.83
N TRP A 395 -0.93 31.82 -11.91
CA TRP A 395 -0.96 31.38 -13.30
C TRP A 395 0.42 30.87 -13.70
N LYS A 396 0.50 29.74 -14.42
CA LYS A 396 1.56 29.39 -15.40
C LYS A 396 1.06 28.27 -16.35
N PRO A 397 1.61 28.17 -17.57
CA PRO A 397 0.83 27.92 -18.80
C PRO A 397 0.65 26.43 -19.17
N PRO A 398 -0.35 26.08 -20.00
CA PRO A 398 -0.52 24.71 -20.49
C PRO A 398 0.47 24.38 -21.62
N SER A 399 1.24 23.31 -21.41
CA SER A 399 1.97 22.64 -22.48
C SER A 399 1.00 21.82 -23.35
N SER A 400 1.12 22.02 -24.65
CA SER A 400 0.40 21.39 -25.76
C SER A 400 0.44 19.86 -25.78
N ASN A 401 -0.73 19.21 -25.84
CA ASN A 401 -1.13 18.18 -26.83
C ASN A 401 -2.29 17.32 -26.29
N GLN A 402 -3.54 17.69 -26.60
CA GLN A 402 -4.65 16.75 -26.65
C GLN A 402 -5.43 16.97 -27.96
N CYS A 403 -5.31 15.99 -28.86
CA CYS A 403 -6.16 15.86 -30.03
C CYS A 403 -7.60 15.53 -29.60
N LEU A 404 -8.54 16.43 -29.91
CA LEU A 404 -9.97 16.13 -29.93
C LEU A 404 -10.25 15.05 -30.98
N ARG A 405 -10.84 13.91 -30.59
CA ARG A 405 -11.63 13.08 -31.50
C ARG A 405 -13.12 13.38 -31.30
N ARG A 406 -13.74 13.96 -32.31
CA ARG A 406 -15.19 14.10 -32.45
C ARG A 406 -15.80 12.74 -32.78
N HIS A 407 -16.82 12.32 -32.03
CA HIS A 407 -17.74 11.27 -32.46
C HIS A 407 -18.84 11.90 -33.33
N LEU A 408 -18.90 11.48 -34.59
CA LEU A 408 -20.06 11.69 -35.46
C LEU A 408 -21.08 10.58 -35.19
N SER A 409 -22.29 11.00 -34.83
CA SER A 409 -23.48 10.15 -34.79
C SER A 409 -24.02 9.95 -36.21
N THR A 410 -24.23 8.70 -36.62
CA THR A 410 -25.23 8.36 -37.64
C THR A 410 -26.18 7.35 -37.03
N GLY A 411 -27.44 7.77 -36.87
CA GLY A 411 -28.53 6.90 -36.52
C GLY A 411 -29.00 6.12 -37.75
N LEU A 412 -29.45 4.89 -37.54
CA LEU A 412 -30.41 4.22 -38.40
C LEU A 412 -31.25 3.26 -37.54
N SER A 413 -32.55 3.54 -37.55
CA SER A 413 -33.60 2.75 -36.92
C SER A 413 -33.86 1.45 -37.68
N SER A 414 -34.19 0.37 -36.99
CA SER A 414 -35.39 -0.41 -37.36
C SER A 414 -35.89 -1.24 -36.18
N ARG A 415 -37.21 -1.18 -35.99
CA ARG A 415 -38.02 -2.00 -35.07
C ARG A 415 -38.24 -3.38 -35.70
N ARG A 416 -38.32 -4.43 -34.86
CA ARG A 416 -39.34 -5.50 -34.98
C ARG A 416 -39.53 -6.25 -33.65
N ARG A 417 -40.79 -6.55 -33.36
CA ARG A 417 -41.35 -7.21 -32.16
C ARG A 417 -41.35 -8.74 -32.31
N ILE A 418 -41.06 -9.49 -31.20
CA ILE A 418 -41.84 -10.56 -30.48
C ILE A 418 -42.40 -11.75 -31.33
N PRO A 419 -42.54 -13.04 -30.88
CA PRO A 419 -42.68 -13.58 -29.49
C PRO A 419 -41.95 -14.88 -29.06
N SER A 420 -42.01 -15.06 -27.73
CA SER A 420 -42.01 -16.25 -26.85
C SER A 420 -42.35 -17.65 -27.41
N ARG A 421 -41.72 -18.69 -26.83
CA ARG A 421 -42.37 -19.97 -26.46
C ARG A 421 -41.68 -20.66 -25.27
N LEU A 422 -42.53 -21.22 -24.40
CA LEU A 422 -42.27 -22.04 -23.21
C LEU A 422 -41.87 -23.48 -23.57
N SER A 423 -41.12 -24.15 -22.67
CA SER A 423 -41.56 -25.31 -21.87
C SER A 423 -40.52 -26.45 -21.69
N ASN A 424 -40.18 -26.69 -20.42
CA ASN A 424 -39.97 -27.98 -19.71
C ASN A 424 -39.57 -29.26 -20.47
N HIS A 425 -38.49 -29.93 -20.01
CA HIS A 425 -38.41 -31.34 -19.58
C HIS A 425 -37.05 -31.59 -18.88
N ARG A 426 -37.02 -31.81 -17.56
CA ARG A 426 -36.99 -33.10 -16.81
C ARG A 426 -35.74 -33.99 -17.02
N ARG A 427 -34.96 -34.05 -15.92
CA ARG A 427 -34.30 -35.19 -15.23
C ARG A 427 -33.83 -36.40 -16.07
N GLY A 428 -32.57 -36.78 -15.85
CA GLY A 428 -32.08 -38.15 -16.01
C GLY A 428 -30.56 -38.25 -16.06
N ASP A 429 -29.93 -38.37 -14.89
CA ASP A 429 -28.68 -39.14 -14.69
C ASP A 429 -29.14 -40.54 -14.16
N PRO A 430 -28.38 -41.66 -14.17
CA PRO A 430 -26.91 -41.71 -14.19
C PRO A 430 -26.23 -42.92 -14.91
N GLN A 431 -24.90 -42.88 -14.85
CA GLN A 431 -23.97 -44.00 -14.65
C GLN A 431 -23.49 -44.90 -15.82
N SER A 432 -22.16 -44.84 -15.97
CA SER A 432 -21.18 -45.92 -16.18
C SER A 432 -21.24 -46.72 -17.49
N VAL A 433 -20.08 -46.83 -18.15
CA VAL A 433 -19.33 -48.09 -18.32
C VAL A 433 -17.92 -47.74 -18.84
N ALA A 434 -16.94 -48.45 -18.31
CA ALA A 434 -15.52 -48.33 -18.57
C ALA A 434 -15.07 -49.09 -19.83
N ASP A 435 -13.88 -48.69 -20.29
CA ASP A 435 -12.79 -49.51 -20.84
C ASP A 435 -12.78 -50.09 -22.26
N MET A 436 -11.54 -50.01 -22.81
CA MET A 436 -10.92 -50.73 -23.92
C MET A 436 -11.26 -50.32 -25.36
N ASP A 437 -10.38 -50.40 -26.35
CA ASP A 437 -8.91 -50.48 -26.50
C ASP A 437 -8.66 -50.30 -28.02
N LYS A 438 -7.50 -49.75 -28.38
CA LYS A 438 -6.74 -49.91 -29.64
C LYS A 438 -7.45 -50.09 -31.02
N SER A 439 -7.10 -49.14 -31.89
CA SER A 439 -6.33 -49.32 -33.16
C SER A 439 -7.01 -49.11 -34.52
N ARG A 440 -6.31 -48.28 -35.31
CA ARG A 440 -6.04 -48.35 -36.75
C ARG A 440 -7.07 -47.86 -37.82
N THR A 441 -6.74 -46.65 -38.30
CA THR A 441 -6.45 -46.24 -39.71
C THR A 441 -7.56 -46.04 -40.75
N GLN A 442 -7.42 -44.87 -41.43
CA GLN A 442 -7.94 -44.44 -42.76
C GLN A 442 -9.46 -44.18 -42.81
N ARG A 443 -9.98 -43.09 -43.40
CA ARG A 443 -9.55 -42.29 -44.57
C ARG A 443 -10.16 -40.87 -44.52
N ALA A 444 -9.62 -40.00 -45.38
CA ALA A 444 -9.90 -38.58 -45.56
C ALA A 444 -11.35 -38.19 -45.92
N SER A 445 -11.73 -36.97 -45.53
CA SER A 445 -12.66 -36.10 -46.26
C SER A 445 -12.29 -34.63 -45.99
N GLU A 446 -11.91 -33.95 -47.08
CA GLU A 446 -11.66 -32.51 -47.20
C GLU A 446 -12.90 -31.67 -46.84
N VAL A 447 -12.71 -30.53 -46.18
CA VAL A 447 -13.50 -29.30 -46.44
C VAL A 447 -12.62 -28.05 -46.20
N ASP A 448 -12.34 -27.38 -47.31
CA ASP A 448 -12.03 -25.97 -47.58
C ASP A 448 -11.62 -25.00 -46.46
N VAL A 449 -10.36 -24.56 -46.55
CA VAL A 449 -9.84 -23.32 -45.94
C VAL A 449 -9.79 -22.25 -47.03
N CYS A 450 -10.68 -21.26 -46.98
CA CYS A 450 -10.55 -20.05 -47.78
C CYS A 450 -9.57 -19.07 -47.12
N ASN A 451 -8.42 -18.90 -47.78
CA ASN A 451 -7.41 -17.88 -47.55
C ASN A 451 -7.94 -16.47 -47.87
N ILE A 452 -7.78 -15.52 -46.94
CA ILE A 452 -7.56 -14.10 -47.28
C ILE A 452 -6.53 -13.51 -46.29
N LEU A 453 -5.38 -13.10 -46.83
CA LEU A 453 -4.35 -12.22 -46.23
C LEU A 453 -3.91 -11.23 -47.35
N PRO A 454 -3.23 -10.10 -47.08
CA PRO A 454 -3.44 -9.02 -46.10
C PRO A 454 -3.42 -7.63 -46.82
N PRO A 455 -3.10 -6.50 -46.14
CA PRO A 455 -1.76 -5.97 -46.44
C PRO A 455 -0.98 -5.47 -45.23
N THR A 456 0.29 -5.85 -45.23
CA THR A 456 1.41 -5.36 -44.44
C THR A 456 1.94 -4.05 -45.04
N VAL A 457 2.27 -3.06 -44.20
CA VAL A 457 3.22 -2.00 -44.58
C VAL A 457 4.46 -2.13 -43.70
N TRP A 458 5.59 -2.31 -44.37
CA TRP A 458 6.94 -2.37 -43.83
C TRP A 458 7.43 -0.98 -43.36
N CYS A 459 8.14 -0.96 -42.24
CA CYS A 459 9.27 -0.05 -42.06
C CYS A 459 10.38 -0.78 -41.31
N SER A 460 11.44 -1.11 -42.05
CA SER A 460 12.67 -1.72 -41.57
C SER A 460 13.50 -0.71 -40.77
N ARG A 461 14.14 -1.17 -39.69
CA ARG A 461 15.26 -0.48 -39.04
C ARG A 461 16.33 -1.49 -38.65
N ALA A 462 17.51 -1.32 -39.22
CA ALA A 462 18.82 -1.65 -38.65
C ALA A 462 19.91 -1.02 -39.54
N PRO A 463 21.16 -0.82 -39.08
CA PRO A 463 21.67 -0.58 -37.74
C PRO A 463 22.56 0.69 -37.67
N THR A 464 23.13 0.93 -36.49
CA THR A 464 24.03 2.02 -36.10
C THR A 464 25.36 2.07 -36.88
N SER A 465 25.79 3.25 -37.33
CA SER A 465 27.20 3.68 -37.28
C SER A 465 27.42 5.21 -37.48
N LYS A 466 28.22 5.78 -36.57
CA LYS A 466 29.18 6.92 -36.63
C LYS A 466 28.91 8.22 -37.45
N ARG A 467 29.03 9.33 -36.69
CA ARG A 467 29.73 10.63 -36.94
C ARG A 467 29.06 11.82 -37.67
N ARG A 468 29.11 12.95 -36.92
CA ARG A 468 29.44 14.37 -37.24
C ARG A 468 28.44 15.31 -37.93
N ASP A 469 28.19 16.39 -37.18
CA ASP A 469 28.20 17.84 -37.50
C ASP A 469 27.22 18.50 -38.49
N ALA A 470 26.79 19.67 -38.02
CA ALA A 470 26.47 20.93 -38.72
C ALA A 470 25.05 21.21 -39.22
N ASP A 471 24.49 22.26 -38.59
CA ASP A 471 23.75 23.40 -39.15
C ASP A 471 22.95 23.22 -40.46
N SER A 472 21.65 23.48 -40.39
CA SER A 472 20.95 24.23 -41.45
C SER A 472 19.58 24.73 -40.99
N ARG A 473 19.45 26.05 -40.96
CA ARG A 473 18.19 26.80 -40.83
C ARG A 473 17.40 26.69 -42.13
N LEU A 474 16.10 26.47 -42.04
CA LEU A 474 15.16 26.72 -43.15
C LEU A 474 13.92 27.44 -42.62
N TRP A 475 13.70 28.63 -43.19
CA TRP A 475 12.56 29.51 -42.99
C TRP A 475 11.35 29.02 -43.79
N PHE A 476 10.13 29.14 -43.23
CA PHE A 476 8.91 29.26 -44.04
C PHE A 476 7.97 30.35 -43.50
N LYS A 477 7.44 31.12 -44.47
CA LYS A 477 6.61 32.32 -44.36
C LYS A 477 5.22 32.04 -43.78
N GLY A 478 4.69 33.04 -43.06
CA GLY A 478 3.40 32.99 -42.39
C GLY A 478 2.15 33.16 -43.27
N LYS A 479 1.01 32.89 -42.64
CA LYS A 479 -0.31 33.46 -42.90
C LYS A 479 -1.05 33.59 -41.56
N GLU A 480 -1.40 34.83 -41.21
CA GLU A 480 -2.24 35.16 -40.05
C GLU A 480 -3.70 34.75 -40.31
N ILE A 481 -4.35 34.16 -39.30
CA ILE A 481 -5.81 33.99 -39.24
C ILE A 481 -6.24 34.46 -37.84
N ALA A 482 -7.17 35.41 -37.79
CA ALA A 482 -7.71 36.01 -36.57
C ALA A 482 -8.54 35.02 -35.73
N PRO A 483 -8.57 35.13 -34.38
CA PRO A 483 -9.38 34.24 -33.54
C PRO A 483 -10.85 34.69 -33.43
N PRO A 484 -11.81 33.76 -33.25
CA PRO A 484 -13.22 34.08 -33.10
C PRO A 484 -13.58 34.55 -31.68
N LYS A 485 -14.55 35.47 -31.59
CA LYS A 485 -15.20 35.91 -30.34
C LYS A 485 -16.13 34.81 -29.82
N TYR A 486 -15.99 34.42 -28.55
CA TYR A 486 -16.97 33.56 -27.86
C TYR A 486 -17.83 34.42 -26.91
N ASN A 487 -19.15 34.41 -27.11
CA ASN A 487 -20.13 34.88 -26.13
C ASN A 487 -20.46 33.72 -25.18
N CYS A 488 -20.22 33.89 -23.88
CA CYS A 488 -20.69 32.96 -22.85
C CYS A 488 -22.07 33.39 -22.35
N ALA A 489 -23.09 32.55 -22.54
CA ALA A 489 -24.35 32.61 -21.82
C ALA A 489 -24.26 31.64 -20.62
N PHE A 490 -24.51 32.13 -19.41
CA PHE A 490 -24.64 31.30 -18.21
C PHE A 490 -26.11 30.96 -17.99
N ILE A 491 -26.43 29.66 -17.89
CA ILE A 491 -27.72 29.16 -17.38
C ILE A 491 -27.51 28.79 -15.92
N VAL A 492 -28.19 29.48 -15.01
CA VAL A 492 -28.25 29.18 -13.58
C VAL A 492 -29.45 28.27 -13.34
N HIS A 493 -29.21 27.03 -12.90
CA HIS A 493 -30.28 26.22 -12.29
C HIS A 493 -30.30 26.47 -10.79
N ALA A 494 -31.37 27.09 -10.32
CA ALA A 494 -31.73 27.18 -8.91
C ALA A 494 -32.37 25.86 -8.47
N ILE A 495 -31.90 25.30 -7.35
CA ILE A 495 -32.68 24.34 -6.57
C ILE A 495 -32.94 24.97 -5.21
N HIS A 496 -34.22 25.16 -4.92
CA HIS A 496 -34.75 25.67 -3.65
C HIS A 496 -34.79 24.54 -2.60
N ALA A 497 -34.36 24.91 -1.39
CA ALA A 497 -34.60 24.37 -0.05
C ALA A 497 -34.69 22.85 0.16
#